data_AF-A0A965QWQ3-F1
#
_entry.id   AF-A0A965QWQ3-F1
#
_cell.length_a   1.000
_cell.length_b   1.000
_cell.length_c   1.000
_cell.angle_alpha   90.00
_cell.angle_beta   90.00
_cell.angle_gamma   90.00
#
_symmetry.space_group_name_H-M   'P 1'
#
loop_
_entity.id
_entity.type
_entity.pdbx_description
1 polymer ?
#
loop_
_entity_poly.entity_id
_entity_poly.type
_entity_poly.pdbx_seq_one_letter_code
_entity_poly.pdbx_strand_id
1 'polypeptide(L)'
;ANPFNPHEPVDSSAAAIAAQGFLRLGTYLAAKGEPAAGKKYFQAGLTIADTLFDAPYLSTDPKHQGLLLHSVYHRPNGWDYIPPGRRVPCGESSMWGDYHAMELALLVSRLAAGKYYTFF
;
A
#
# COMPACT_ATOMS: atom_id res chain seq x y z
N ALA A 1 9.46 -0.48 -4.93
CA ALA A 1 10.87 -0.59 -4.49
C ALA A 1 11.27 -2.06 -4.48
N ASN A 2 12.54 -2.42 -4.30
CA ASN A 2 12.91 -3.84 -4.14
C ASN A 2 12.86 -4.20 -2.64
N PRO A 3 11.86 -4.96 -2.15
CA PRO A 3 11.80 -5.37 -0.74
C PRO A 3 12.94 -6.31 -0.34
N PHE A 4 13.69 -6.84 -1.31
CA PHE A 4 14.76 -7.78 -1.07
C PHE A 4 16.17 -7.20 -1.04
N ASN A 5 16.29 -5.87 -1.12
CA ASN A 5 17.58 -5.19 -1.07
C ASN A 5 18.28 -5.41 0.31
N PRO A 6 19.62 -5.28 0.39
CA PRO A 6 20.36 -5.55 1.62
C PRO A 6 20.58 -4.32 2.52
N HIS A 7 20.06 -3.15 2.14
CA HIS A 7 20.42 -1.86 2.75
C HIS A 7 19.33 -1.33 3.68
N GLU A 8 18.10 -1.18 3.17
CA GLU A 8 16.97 -0.62 3.91
C GLU A 8 15.70 -1.46 3.68
N PRO A 9 14.94 -1.78 4.73
CA PRO A 9 13.65 -2.43 4.55
C PRO A 9 12.67 -1.45 3.92
N VAL A 10 11.68 -1.99 3.22
CA VAL A 10 10.52 -1.21 2.74
C VAL A 10 9.38 -1.37 3.72
N ASP A 11 8.51 -0.38 3.83
CA ASP A 11 7.24 -0.49 4.56
C ASP A 11 6.07 -0.32 3.58
N SER A 12 5.48 -1.45 3.20
CA SER A 12 4.34 -1.48 2.28
C SER A 12 3.06 -0.92 2.91
N SER A 13 2.92 -0.99 4.23
CA SER A 13 1.74 -0.45 4.94
C SER A 13 1.63 1.06 4.78
N ALA A 14 2.75 1.79 4.89
CA ALA A 14 2.81 3.22 4.61
C ALA A 14 2.41 3.54 3.16
N ALA A 15 2.82 2.72 2.19
CA ALA A 15 2.45 2.89 0.79
C ALA A 15 0.94 2.69 0.57
N ALA A 16 0.33 1.69 1.21
CA ALA A 16 -1.12 1.45 1.14
C ALA A 16 -1.91 2.65 1.70
N ILE A 17 -1.49 3.22 2.82
CA ILE A 17 -2.08 4.44 3.42
C ILE A 17 -1.94 5.62 2.47
N ALA A 18 -0.75 5.84 1.92
CA ALA A 18 -0.48 6.94 0.99
C ALA A 18 -1.32 6.84 -0.29
N ALA A 19 -1.48 5.64 -0.85
CA ALA A 19 -2.28 5.41 -2.04
C ALA A 19 -3.75 5.84 -1.84
N GLN A 20 -4.35 5.46 -0.72
CA GLN A 20 -5.70 5.90 -0.36
C GLN A 20 -5.76 7.42 -0.24
N GLY A 21 -4.81 8.03 0.46
CA GLY A 21 -4.71 9.49 0.58
C GLY A 21 -4.62 10.19 -0.79
N PHE A 22 -3.81 9.67 -1.71
CA PHE A 22 -3.66 10.23 -3.05
C PHE A 22 -4.88 10.08 -3.93
N LEU A 23 -5.59 8.94 -3.89
CA LEU A 23 -6.85 8.77 -4.62
C LEU A 23 -7.93 9.73 -4.11
N ARG A 24 -8.02 9.90 -2.79
CA ARG A 24 -8.98 10.82 -2.16
C ARG A 24 -8.63 12.28 -2.45
N LEU A 25 -7.36 12.67 -2.31
CA LEU A 25 -6.88 14.01 -2.63
C LEU A 25 -7.05 14.34 -4.12
N GLY A 26 -6.73 13.39 -5.00
CA GLY A 26 -6.90 13.55 -6.43
C GLY A 26 -8.36 13.81 -6.83
N THR A 27 -9.28 13.04 -6.23
CA THR A 27 -10.73 13.22 -6.40
C THR A 27 -11.19 14.58 -5.88
N TYR A 28 -10.74 14.98 -4.70
CA TYR A 28 -11.08 16.27 -4.09
C TYR A 28 -10.63 17.47 -4.95
N LEU A 29 -9.37 17.48 -5.40
CA LEU A 29 -8.81 18.56 -6.21
C LEU A 29 -9.52 18.68 -7.56
N ALA A 30 -9.84 17.54 -8.20
CA ALA A 30 -10.63 17.55 -9.42
C ALA A 30 -12.00 18.20 -9.22
N ALA A 31 -12.69 17.88 -8.11
CA ALA A 31 -13.97 18.48 -7.74
C ALA A 31 -13.87 19.97 -7.36
N LYS A 32 -12.69 20.45 -6.96
CA LYS A 32 -12.43 21.86 -6.62
C LYS A 32 -11.98 22.72 -7.81
N GLY A 33 -11.97 22.18 -9.02
CA GLY A 33 -11.56 22.91 -10.21
C GLY A 33 -10.05 22.90 -10.45
N GLU A 34 -9.32 21.98 -9.83
CA GLU A 34 -7.87 21.77 -10.03
C GLU A 34 -7.58 20.42 -10.72
N PRO A 35 -8.11 20.17 -11.94
CA PRO A 35 -8.09 18.85 -12.56
C PRO A 35 -6.68 18.33 -12.88
N ALA A 36 -5.71 19.21 -13.17
CA ALA A 36 -4.33 18.82 -13.43
C ALA A 36 -3.65 18.27 -12.18
N ALA A 37 -3.78 18.97 -11.04
CA ALA A 37 -3.28 18.50 -9.76
C ALA A 37 -4.03 17.24 -9.30
N GLY A 38 -5.36 17.23 -9.47
CA GLY A 38 -6.21 16.07 -9.20
C GLY A 38 -5.74 14.82 -9.94
N LYS A 39 -5.53 14.93 -11.25
CA LYS A 39 -5.02 13.83 -12.10
C LYS A 39 -3.65 13.35 -11.64
N LYS A 40 -2.74 14.25 -11.26
CA LYS A 40 -1.39 13.90 -10.80
C LYS A 40 -1.44 13.01 -9.56
N TYR A 41 -2.16 13.42 -8.51
CA TYR A 41 -2.26 12.61 -7.29
C TYR A 41 -3.05 11.34 -7.51
N PHE A 42 -4.14 11.39 -8.27
CA PHE A 42 -4.93 10.20 -8.56
C PHE A 42 -4.10 9.13 -9.26
N GLN A 43 -3.31 9.50 -10.27
CA GLN A 43 -2.43 8.56 -10.97
C GLN A 43 -1.28 8.05 -10.08
N ALA A 44 -0.75 8.87 -9.18
CA ALA A 44 0.22 8.42 -8.19
C ALA A 44 -0.38 7.35 -7.25
N GLY A 45 -1.62 7.56 -6.79
CA GLY A 45 -2.35 6.58 -5.98
C GLY A 45 -2.57 5.26 -6.71
N LEU A 46 -3.00 5.31 -7.98
CA LEU A 46 -3.15 4.10 -8.81
C LEU A 46 -1.83 3.38 -9.07
N THR A 47 -0.74 4.13 -9.32
CA THR A 47 0.58 3.53 -9.54
C THR A 47 1.08 2.77 -8.31
N ILE A 48 0.81 3.31 -7.11
CA ILE A 48 1.13 2.59 -5.86
C ILE A 48 0.24 1.36 -5.72
N ALA A 49 -1.07 1.48 -5.95
CA ALA A 49 -2.00 0.36 -5.86
C ALA A 49 -1.61 -0.80 -6.78
N ASP A 50 -1.26 -0.49 -8.04
CA ASP A 50 -0.78 -1.43 -9.04
C ASP A 50 0.46 -2.20 -8.53
N THR A 51 1.44 -1.49 -7.96
CA THR A 51 2.63 -2.13 -7.37
C THR A 51 2.31 -3.01 -6.17
N LEU A 52 1.40 -2.59 -5.28
CA LEU A 52 1.08 -3.31 -4.05
C LEU A 52 0.21 -4.55 -4.30
N PHE A 53 -0.62 -4.54 -5.34
CA PHE A 53 -1.49 -5.66 -5.71
C PHE A 53 -0.85 -6.68 -6.64
N ASP A 54 0.47 -6.56 -6.85
CA ASP A 54 1.29 -7.55 -7.53
C ASP A 54 2.34 -8.15 -6.59
N ALA A 55 2.84 -9.34 -6.96
CA ALA A 55 4.00 -9.92 -6.31
C ALA A 55 5.24 -9.00 -6.53
N PRO A 56 6.12 -8.84 -5.54
CA PRO A 56 6.18 -9.59 -4.28
C PRO A 56 5.41 -8.96 -3.11
N TYR A 57 4.65 -7.87 -3.32
CA TYR A 57 3.96 -7.18 -2.23
C TYR A 57 2.65 -7.85 -1.83
N LEU A 58 1.85 -8.27 -2.81
CA LEU A 58 0.69 -9.11 -2.56
C LEU A 58 1.15 -10.52 -2.18
N SER A 59 0.66 -11.00 -1.05
CA SER A 59 0.88 -12.38 -0.64
C SER A 59 0.16 -13.35 -1.58
N THR A 60 0.92 -14.24 -2.20
CA THR A 60 0.40 -15.34 -3.03
C THR A 60 0.60 -16.71 -2.38
N ASP A 61 1.22 -16.78 -1.21
CA ASP A 61 1.46 -18.03 -0.48
C ASP A 61 0.20 -18.41 0.34
N PRO A 62 -0.47 -19.55 0.05
CA PRO A 62 -1.66 -19.96 0.79
C PRO A 62 -1.41 -20.29 2.27
N LYS A 63 -0.15 -20.42 2.69
CA LYS A 63 0.23 -20.63 4.09
C LYS A 63 0.49 -19.32 4.85
N HIS A 64 0.66 -18.21 4.14
CA HIS A 64 0.85 -16.90 4.75
C HIS A 64 -0.51 -16.32 5.16
N GLN A 65 -0.60 -15.75 6.37
CA GLN A 65 -1.87 -15.27 6.92
C GLN A 65 -2.16 -13.80 6.64
N GLY A 66 -1.14 -13.02 6.27
CA GLY A 66 -1.30 -11.63 5.84
C GLY A 66 -1.50 -11.47 4.34
N LEU A 67 -2.15 -10.38 3.95
CA LEU A 67 -2.45 -10.02 2.56
C LEU A 67 -1.32 -9.21 1.93
N LEU A 68 -0.82 -8.20 2.65
CA LEU A 68 0.23 -7.30 2.21
C LEU A 68 1.54 -7.60 2.94
N LEU A 69 2.57 -7.93 2.18
CA LEU A 69 3.90 -8.28 2.68
C LEU A 69 4.82 -7.07 2.74
N HIS A 70 5.92 -7.23 3.49
CA HIS A 70 6.96 -6.23 3.66
C HIS A 70 6.48 -4.98 4.43
N SER A 71 5.66 -5.19 5.46
CA SER A 71 5.46 -4.19 6.51
C SER A 71 6.68 -4.14 7.42
N VAL A 72 6.91 -2.97 8.01
CA VAL A 72 7.89 -2.78 9.09
C VAL A 72 7.16 -2.14 10.26
N TYR A 73 7.10 -2.84 11.37
CA TYR A 73 6.45 -2.39 12.59
C TYR A 73 7.36 -1.48 13.42
N HIS A 74 8.58 -1.90 13.75
CA HIS A 74 9.42 -1.14 14.68
C HIS A 74 10.92 -1.32 14.44
N ARG A 75 11.42 -0.66 13.38
CA ARG A 75 12.83 -0.75 12.97
C ARG A 75 13.85 -0.43 14.08
N PRO A 76 13.69 0.63 14.92
CA PRO A 76 14.68 0.93 15.96
C PRO A 76 14.81 -0.12 17.07
N ASN A 77 13.72 -0.83 17.40
CA ASN A 77 13.72 -1.88 18.44
C ASN A 77 14.00 -3.27 17.85
N GLY A 78 14.07 -3.39 16.51
CA GLY A 78 14.39 -4.65 15.84
C GLY A 78 13.36 -5.75 16.04
N TRP A 79 12.07 -5.41 16.12
CA TRP A 79 11.00 -6.40 16.33
C TRP A 79 10.65 -7.20 15.09
N ASP A 80 10.95 -6.65 13.92
CA ASP A 80 10.60 -7.26 12.64
C ASP A 80 11.53 -8.42 12.27
N TYR A 81 10.94 -9.51 11.79
CA TYR A 81 11.67 -10.72 11.41
C TYR A 81 12.65 -10.47 10.26
N ILE A 82 13.89 -10.91 10.45
CA ILE A 82 14.92 -10.94 9.41
C ILE A 82 15.10 -12.41 8.97
N PRO A 83 14.68 -12.78 7.75
CA PRO A 83 14.85 -14.14 7.26
C PRO A 83 16.32 -14.57 7.21
N PRO A 84 16.63 -15.87 7.38
CA PRO A 84 18.00 -16.39 7.25
C PRO A 84 18.66 -15.94 5.95
N GLY A 85 19.92 -15.49 6.06
CA GLY A 85 20.69 -14.98 4.91
C GLY A 85 20.36 -13.54 4.50
N ARG A 86 19.44 -12.85 5.18
CA ARG A 86 19.09 -11.44 4.93
C ARG A 86 19.70 -10.51 5.99
N ARG A 87 19.84 -9.23 5.63
CA ARG A 87 20.39 -8.17 6.49
C ARG A 87 19.33 -7.21 7.02
N VAL A 88 18.18 -7.15 6.37
CA VAL A 88 17.07 -6.26 6.72
C VAL A 88 15.75 -7.06 6.76
N PRO A 89 14.77 -6.63 7.57
CA PRO A 89 13.47 -7.28 7.65
C PRO A 89 12.77 -7.26 6.31
N CYS A 90 12.08 -8.35 6.00
CA CYS A 90 11.19 -8.43 4.85
C CYS A 90 10.26 -9.63 4.98
N GLY A 91 9.08 -9.53 4.39
CA GLY A 91 8.15 -10.65 4.21
C GLY A 91 7.11 -10.74 5.32
N GLU A 92 7.23 -9.94 6.38
CA GLU A 92 6.16 -9.81 7.38
C GLU A 92 5.02 -8.95 6.87
N SER A 93 3.83 -9.23 7.39
CA SER A 93 2.63 -8.42 7.24
C SER A 93 2.29 -7.70 8.54
N SER A 94 1.36 -6.76 8.47
CA SER A 94 0.79 -6.11 9.65
C SER A 94 -0.72 -5.94 9.49
N MET A 95 -1.45 -5.96 10.61
CA MET A 95 -2.92 -5.82 10.57
C MET A 95 -3.37 -4.50 9.95
N TRP A 96 -2.67 -3.38 10.22
CA TRP A 96 -2.98 -2.10 9.60
C TRP A 96 -2.63 -2.09 8.11
N GLY A 97 -1.55 -2.76 7.70
CA GLY A 97 -1.19 -2.94 6.30
C GLY A 97 -2.29 -3.69 5.54
N ASP A 98 -2.76 -4.81 6.08
CA ASP A 98 -3.83 -5.62 5.49
C ASP A 98 -5.16 -4.87 5.43
N TYR A 99 -5.53 -4.18 6.52
CA TYR A 99 -6.72 -3.32 6.54
C TYR A 99 -6.67 -2.27 5.43
N HIS A 100 -5.55 -1.56 5.29
CA HIS A 100 -5.40 -0.50 4.30
C HIS A 100 -5.25 -1.03 2.87
N ALA A 101 -4.69 -2.22 2.67
CA ALA A 101 -4.70 -2.89 1.37
C ALA A 101 -6.13 -3.23 0.93
N MET A 102 -6.94 -3.78 1.84
CA MET A 102 -8.35 -4.07 1.57
C MET A 102 -9.19 -2.82 1.35
N GLU A 103 -8.99 -1.76 2.14
CA GLU A 103 -9.65 -0.48 1.95
C GLU A 103 -9.27 0.14 0.58
N LEU A 104 -7.99 0.10 0.21
CA LEU A 104 -7.52 0.57 -1.08
C LEU A 104 -8.16 -0.20 -2.24
N ALA A 105 -8.23 -1.53 -2.14
CA ALA A 105 -8.86 -2.37 -3.17
C ALA A 105 -10.35 -2.03 -3.33
N LEU A 106 -11.06 -1.85 -2.20
CA LEU A 106 -12.46 -1.45 -2.21
C LEU A 106 -12.64 -0.05 -2.81
N LEU A 107 -11.80 0.91 -2.43
CA LEU A 107 -11.84 2.28 -2.96
C LEU A 107 -11.65 2.29 -4.49
N VAL A 108 -10.62 1.60 -4.99
CA VAL A 108 -10.35 1.48 -6.44
C VAL A 108 -11.51 0.81 -7.16
N SER A 109 -12.04 -0.29 -6.62
CA SER A 109 -13.20 -1.00 -7.18
C SER A 109 -14.45 -0.11 -7.27
N ARG A 110 -14.74 0.67 -6.22
CA ARG A 110 -15.86 1.62 -6.22
C ARG A 110 -15.66 2.72 -7.26
N LEU A 111 -14.46 3.32 -7.31
CA LEU A 111 -14.12 4.36 -8.28
C LEU A 111 -14.28 3.86 -9.73
N ALA A 112 -13.82 2.64 -10.02
CA ALA A 112 -13.99 2.01 -11.33
C ALA A 112 -15.46 1.80 -11.71
N ALA A 113 -16.34 1.59 -10.73
CA ALA A 113 -17.79 1.50 -10.90
C ALA A 113 -18.50 2.88 -10.92
N GLY A 114 -17.77 4.00 -10.99
CA GLY A 114 -18.33 5.35 -10.93
C GLY A 114 -18.93 5.70 -9.57
N LYS A 115 -18.61 4.94 -8.51
CA LYS A 115 -19.05 5.16 -7.14
C LYS A 115 -17.88 5.69 -6.31
N TYR A 116 -18.18 6.39 -5.22
CA TYR A 116 -17.14 6.81 -4.29
C TYR A 116 -17.31 6.07 -2.97
N TYR A 117 -16.19 5.63 -2.40
CA TYR A 117 -16.19 5.01 -1.07
C TYR A 117 -16.18 6.11 0.00
N THR A 118 -17.35 6.36 0.57
CA THR A 118 -17.55 7.18 1.76
C THR A 118 -17.73 6.29 2.98
N PHE A 119 -17.34 6.82 4.13
CA PHE A 119 -17.80 6.33 5.42
C PHE A 119 -18.96 7.21 5.87
N PHE A 120 -19.86 6.64 6.68
CA PHE A 120 -21.11 7.23 7.19
C PHE A 120 -22.26 7.22 6.18
#